data_AF-S9SXG4-F1
#
_entry.id   AF-S9SXG4-F1
#
_cell.length_a   1.000
_cell.length_b   1.000
_cell.length_c   1.000
_cell.angle_alpha   90.00
_cell.angle_beta   90.00
_cell.angle_gamma   90.00
#
_symmetry.space_group_name_H-M   'P 1'
#
loop_
_entity.id
_entity.type
_entity.pdbx_description
1 polymer ?
#
loop_
_entity_poly.entity_id
_entity_poly.type
_entity_poly.pdbx_seq_one_letter_code
_entity_poly.pdbx_strand_id
1 'polypeptide(L)'
;MEAYNLYYLDDSERSIWEAESKGYRSDVYVELQDDVFHINVYDQIRLIQDFEEEIKQYGYYQIAPNIILVQSVNEKEILNTINNLIRTDYFQNIKPMEKEEIKKMNLIKIMK
;
A
#
# COMPACT_ATOMS: atom_id res chain seq x y z
N MET A 1 -21.31 -1.17 -0.84
CA MET A 1 -19.83 -1.17 -0.95
C MET A 1 -19.47 -2.42 -1.71
N GLU A 2 -18.61 -2.33 -2.71
CA GLU A 2 -18.06 -3.53 -3.32
C GLU A 2 -17.29 -4.32 -2.25
N ALA A 3 -17.49 -5.63 -2.24
CA ALA A 3 -16.74 -6.49 -1.35
C ALA A 3 -15.29 -6.54 -1.84
N TYR A 4 -14.35 -6.29 -0.95
CA TYR A 4 -12.92 -6.43 -1.21
C TYR A 4 -12.28 -7.21 -0.07
N ASN A 5 -11.12 -7.79 -0.34
CA ASN A 5 -10.25 -8.36 0.68
C ASN A 5 -8.95 -7.56 0.73
N LEU A 6 -8.45 -7.33 1.94
CA LEU A 6 -7.16 -6.70 2.19
C LEU A 6 -6.16 -7.78 2.61
N TYR A 7 -4.96 -7.71 2.07
CA TYR A 7 -3.88 -8.62 2.42
C TYR A 7 -2.58 -7.88 2.70
N TYR A 8 -1.80 -8.45 3.60
CA TYR A 8 -0.39 -8.10 3.85
C TYR A 8 0.52 -9.31 3.62
N LEU A 9 1.83 -9.09 3.52
CA LEU A 9 2.80 -10.20 3.53
C LEU A 9 3.18 -10.62 4.96
N ASP A 10 3.12 -9.67 5.91
CA ASP A 10 3.41 -9.91 7.33
C ASP A 10 2.50 -9.08 8.23
N ASP A 11 1.61 -9.74 8.97
CA ASP A 11 0.67 -9.12 9.93
C ASP A 11 1.12 -9.26 11.40
N SER A 12 2.41 -9.49 11.64
CA SER A 12 2.94 -9.53 13.00
C SER A 12 2.91 -8.15 13.67
N GLU A 13 2.78 -8.13 15.00
CA GLU A 13 2.88 -6.88 15.80
C GLU A 13 4.14 -6.08 15.47
N ARG A 14 5.24 -6.78 15.19
CA ARG A 14 6.51 -6.16 14.79
C ARG A 14 6.36 -5.45 13.44
N SER A 15 5.80 -6.11 12.43
CA SER A 15 5.58 -5.52 11.10
C SER A 15 4.68 -4.29 11.17
N ILE A 16 3.59 -4.37 11.95
CA ILE A 16 2.68 -3.25 12.19
C ILE A 16 3.41 -2.08 12.84
N TRP A 17 4.14 -2.33 13.93
CA TRP A 17 4.91 -1.30 14.63
C TRP A 17 6.00 -0.68 13.72
N GLU A 18 6.70 -1.50 12.94
CA GLU A 18 7.72 -1.01 12.01
C GLU A 18 7.10 -0.11 10.92
N ALA A 19 5.95 -0.48 10.37
CA ALA A 19 5.25 0.33 9.36
C ALA A 19 4.81 1.69 9.93
N GLU A 20 4.18 1.69 11.11
CA GLU A 20 3.75 2.90 11.81
C GLU A 20 4.94 3.80 12.17
N SER A 21 6.03 3.21 12.67
CA SER A 21 7.21 3.95 13.09
C SER A 21 8.03 4.48 11.91
N LYS A 22 8.11 3.73 10.80
CA LYS A 22 8.84 4.15 9.60
C LYS A 22 8.03 5.11 8.74
N GLY A 23 6.69 5.12 8.85
CA GLY A 23 5.83 5.97 8.05
C GLY A 23 5.58 5.46 6.63
N TYR A 24 5.82 4.17 6.37
CA TYR A 24 5.46 3.54 5.09
C TYR A 24 5.19 2.04 5.24
N ARG A 25 4.41 1.52 4.30
CA ARG A 25 4.10 0.09 4.15
C ARG A 25 3.95 -0.26 2.68
N SER A 26 4.80 -1.17 2.20
CA SER A 26 4.89 -1.53 0.78
C SER A 26 4.32 -2.91 0.46
N ASP A 27 3.71 -3.60 1.42
CA ASP A 27 3.13 -4.93 1.25
C ASP A 27 1.60 -4.91 1.33
N VAL A 28 0.96 -3.86 0.79
CA VAL A 28 -0.51 -3.73 0.82
C VAL A 28 -1.12 -4.22 -0.49
N TYR A 29 -2.00 -5.22 -0.38
CA TYR A 29 -2.67 -5.81 -1.53
C TYR A 29 -4.18 -5.77 -1.35
N VAL A 30 -4.89 -5.30 -2.36
CA VAL A 30 -6.35 -5.19 -2.38
C VAL A 30 -6.88 -6.12 -3.45
N GLU A 31 -7.66 -7.12 -3.06
CA GLU A 31 -8.43 -7.93 -3.99
C GLU A 31 -9.82 -7.34 -4.14
N LEU A 32 -10.15 -6.94 -5.36
CA LEU A 32 -11.46 -6.39 -5.72
C LEU A 32 -11.98 -7.20 -6.91
N GLN A 33 -13.15 -7.81 -6.74
CA GLN A 33 -13.69 -8.80 -7.69
C GLN A 33 -12.73 -9.99 -7.84
N ASP A 34 -12.08 -10.16 -8.99
CA ASP A 34 -11.16 -11.27 -9.29
C ASP A 34 -9.70 -10.80 -9.50
N ASP A 35 -9.44 -9.50 -9.29
CA ASP A 35 -8.14 -8.87 -9.51
C ASP A 35 -7.50 -8.44 -8.20
N VAL A 36 -6.17 -8.61 -8.11
CA VAL A 36 -5.36 -8.18 -6.97
C VAL A 36 -4.51 -7.00 -7.37
N PHE A 37 -4.56 -5.93 -6.59
CA PHE A 37 -3.83 -4.70 -6.82
C PHE A 37 -2.80 -4.48 -5.73
N HIS A 38 -1.57 -4.15 -6.11
CA HIS A 38 -0.52 -3.74 -5.19
C HIS A 38 -0.49 -2.22 -5.04
N ILE A 39 -0.50 -1.75 -3.80
CA ILE A 39 -0.35 -0.32 -3.49
C ILE A 39 0.76 -0.11 -2.46
N ASN A 40 1.41 1.05 -2.53
CA ASN A 40 2.41 1.48 -1.57
C ASN A 40 1.78 2.56 -0.68
N VAL A 41 1.73 2.35 0.63
CA VAL A 41 1.17 3.33 1.56
C VAL A 41 2.30 4.10 2.22
N TYR A 42 2.23 5.42 2.16
CA TYR A 42 3.21 6.32 2.75
C TYR A 42 2.50 7.39 3.57
N ASP A 43 3.09 7.80 4.68
CA ASP A 43 2.77 9.12 5.21
C ASP A 43 3.56 10.21 4.47
N GLN A 44 3.06 11.44 4.57
CA GLN A 44 3.67 12.58 3.89
C GLN A 44 5.09 12.90 4.39
N ILE A 45 5.39 12.63 5.66
CA ILE A 45 6.66 13.00 6.28
C ILE A 45 7.77 12.13 5.71
N ARG A 46 7.53 10.82 5.67
CA ARG A 46 8.46 9.85 5.08
C ARG A 46 8.69 10.14 3.60
N LEU A 47 7.65 10.41 2.81
CA LEU A 47 7.81 10.68 1.38
C LEU A 47 8.71 11.90 1.13
N ILE A 48 8.54 12.98 1.91
CA ILE A 48 9.37 14.19 1.79
C ILE A 48 10.82 13.90 2.16
N GLN A 49 11.05 13.14 3.24
CA GLN A 49 12.41 12.76 3.65
C GLN A 49 13.13 11.98 2.54
N ASP A 50 12.48 10.96 1.98
CA ASP A 50 13.05 10.14 0.91
C ASP A 50 13.30 10.99 -0.35
N PHE A 51 12.38 11.89 -0.70
CA PHE A 51 12.55 12.82 -1.83
C PHE A 51 13.76 13.75 -1.65
N GLU A 52 13.88 14.40 -0.50
CA GLU A 52 14.98 15.33 -0.21
C GLU A 52 16.34 14.62 -0.21
N GLU A 53 16.40 13.43 0.38
CA GLU A 53 17.62 12.62 0.43
C GLU A 53 18.07 12.17 -0.97
N GLU A 54 17.16 11.60 -1.77
CA GLU A 54 17.50 11.10 -3.10
C GLU A 54 17.87 12.23 -4.07
N ILE A 55 17.16 13.36 -4.04
CA ILE A 55 17.51 14.53 -4.87
C ILE A 55 18.89 15.05 -4.49
N LYS A 56 19.21 15.13 -3.19
CA LYS A 56 20.51 15.59 -2.72
C LYS A 56 21.63 14.64 -3.11
N GLN A 57 21.41 13.34 -3.03
CA GLN A 57 22.44 12.32 -3.26
C GLN A 57 22.63 11.97 -4.74
N TYR A 58 21.53 11.85 -5.49
CA TYR A 58 21.51 11.30 -6.84
C TYR A 58 21.03 12.31 -7.89
N GLY A 59 20.42 13.42 -7.49
CA GLY A 59 19.88 14.44 -8.40
C GLY A 59 18.51 14.10 -8.99
N TYR A 60 17.88 13.01 -8.56
CA TYR A 60 16.53 12.61 -8.94
C TYR A 60 15.86 11.85 -7.79
N TYR A 61 14.53 11.78 -7.81
CA TYR A 61 13.74 10.92 -6.93
C TYR A 61 12.95 9.94 -7.79
N GLN A 62 13.11 8.64 -7.56
CA GLN A 62 12.36 7.64 -8.29
C GLN A 62 11.06 7.31 -7.55
N ILE A 63 9.95 7.88 -8.02
CA ILE A 63 8.64 7.61 -7.45
C ILE A 63 8.22 6.14 -7.67
N ALA A 64 7.85 5.46 -6.59
CA ALA A 64 7.31 4.10 -6.68
C ALA A 64 5.90 4.12 -7.29
N PRO A 65 5.51 3.07 -8.05
CA PRO A 65 4.16 2.97 -8.59
C PRO A 65 3.12 2.87 -7.47
N ASN A 66 1.90 3.34 -7.74
CA ASN A 66 0.73 3.17 -6.88
C ASN A 66 0.94 3.66 -5.42
N ILE A 67 1.73 4.72 -5.24
CA ILE A 67 1.85 5.37 -3.92
C ILE A 67 0.54 6.05 -3.54
N ILE A 68 0.05 5.72 -2.35
CA ILE A 68 -1.08 6.35 -1.68
C ILE A 68 -0.57 7.05 -0.42
N LEU A 69 -0.78 8.36 -0.35
CA LEU A 69 -0.45 9.15 0.82
C LEU A 69 -1.58 9.12 1.84
N VAL A 70 -1.26 8.80 3.09
CA VAL A 70 -2.18 8.76 4.23
C VAL A 70 -1.69 9.65 5.36
N GLN A 71 -2.57 9.96 6.32
CA GLN A 71 -2.18 10.74 7.49
C GLN A 71 -1.24 9.97 8.42
N SER A 72 -1.45 8.65 8.55
CA SER A 72 -0.64 7.75 9.37
C SER A 72 -0.75 6.33 8.81
N VAL A 73 0.35 5.57 8.83
CA VAL A 73 0.43 4.21 8.28
C VAL A 73 -0.04 3.17 9.31
N ASN A 74 -1.23 3.39 9.87
CA ASN A 74 -1.90 2.41 10.72
C ASN A 74 -3.05 1.74 9.97
N GLU A 75 -3.45 0.56 10.45
CA GLU A 75 -4.47 -0.27 9.80
C GLU A 75 -5.80 0.49 9.59
N LYS A 76 -6.27 1.22 10.60
CA LYS A 76 -7.54 1.95 10.55
C LYS A 76 -7.55 2.95 9.38
N GLU A 77 -6.47 3.71 9.23
CA GLU A 77 -6.35 4.71 8.19
C GLU A 77 -6.21 4.10 6.80
N ILE A 78 -5.46 3.00 6.68
CA ILE A 78 -5.33 2.23 5.44
C ILE A 78 -6.71 1.73 4.97
N LEU A 79 -7.50 1.14 5.86
CA LEU A 79 -8.84 0.65 5.51
C LEU A 79 -9.80 1.78 5.14
N ASN A 80 -9.76 2.90 5.86
CA ASN A 80 -10.54 4.08 5.48
C ASN A 80 -10.16 4.58 4.09
N THR A 81 -8.86 4.59 3.79
CA THR A 81 -8.34 5.02 2.49
C THR A 81 -8.77 4.08 1.37
N ILE A 82 -8.63 2.76 1.54
CA ILE A 82 -9.08 1.77 0.55
C ILE A 82 -10.59 1.90 0.30
N ASN A 83 -11.39 2.07 1.36
CA ASN A 83 -12.83 2.29 1.23
C ASN A 83 -13.16 3.53 0.39
N ASN A 84 -12.34 4.58 0.48
CA ASN A 84 -12.51 5.79 -0.33
C ASN A 84 -12.03 5.57 -1.77
N LEU A 85 -10.90 4.88 -1.98
CA LEU A 85 -10.37 4.56 -3.31
C LEU A 85 -11.30 3.64 -4.12
N ILE A 86 -12.01 2.71 -3.48
CA ILE A 86 -13.02 1.87 -4.15
C ILE A 86 -14.23 2.69 -4.61
N ARG A 87 -14.52 3.81 -3.96
CA ARG A 87 -15.61 4.73 -4.37
C ARG A 87 -15.20 5.65 -5.51
N THR A 88 -13.92 5.64 -5.89
CA THR A 88 -13.40 6.34 -7.07
C THR A 88 -12.99 5.32 -8.12
N ASP A 89 -12.58 5.79 -9.30
CA ASP A 89 -12.10 4.91 -10.35
C ASP A 89 -10.61 4.52 -10.20
N TYR A 90 -10.03 4.65 -8.98
CA TYR A 90 -8.58 4.43 -8.79
C TYR A 90 -8.13 3.04 -9.26
N PHE A 91 -8.82 1.98 -8.84
CA PHE A 91 -8.47 0.60 -9.19
C PHE A 91 -8.74 0.26 -10.67
N GLN A 92 -9.57 1.05 -11.37
CA GLN A 92 -9.76 0.90 -12.82
C GLN A 92 -8.57 1.47 -13.63
N ASN A 93 -7.77 2.34 -13.00
CA ASN A 93 -6.68 3.07 -13.65
C ASN A 93 -5.29 2.52 -13.34
N ILE A 94 -5.19 1.49 -12.50
CA ILE A 94 -3.92 0.82 -12.20
C ILE A 94 -3.95 -0.62 -12.70
N LYS A 95 -2.78 -1.14 -13.06
CA LYS A 95 -2.66 -2.50 -13.57
C LYS A 95 -2.84 -3.50 -12.42
N PRO A 96 -3.72 -4.50 -12.55
CA PRO A 96 -3.76 -5.61 -11.60
C PRO A 96 -2.49 -6.46 -11.70
N MET A 97 -2.18 -7.18 -10.63
CA MET A 97 -1.06 -8.11 -10.57
C MET A 97 -1.28 -9.34 -11.43
N GLU A 98 -0.20 -9.93 -11.93
CA GLU A 98 -0.29 -11.17 -12.69
C GLU A 98 -0.57 -12.36 -11.76
N LYS A 99 -1.44 -13.28 -12.19
CA LYS A 99 -1.84 -14.46 -11.40
C LYS A 99 -0.64 -15.31 -10.95
N GLU A 100 0.40 -15.39 -11.77
CA GLU A 100 1.62 -16.14 -11.46
C GLU A 100 2.50 -15.46 -10.40
N GLU A 101 2.39 -14.14 -10.22
CA GLU A 101 3.08 -13.40 -9.15
C GLU A 101 2.36 -13.64 -7.82
N ILE A 102 1.03 -13.52 -7.82
CA ILE A 102 0.18 -13.72 -6.64
C ILE A 102 0.39 -15.12 -6.05
N LYS A 103 0.44 -16.17 -6.89
CA LYS A 103 0.66 -17.56 -6.45
C LYS A 103 1.98 -17.79 -5.69
N LYS A 104 2.99 -16.93 -5.90
CA LYS A 104 4.30 -17.04 -5.23
C LYS A 104 4.32 -16.29 -3.90
N MET A 105 3.29 -15.50 -3.62
CA MET A 105 3.20 -14.68 -2.41
C MET A 105 2.44 -15.42 -1.31
N ASN A 106 2.86 -15.20 -0.07
CA ASN A 106 2.11 -15.64 1.11
C ASN A 106 1.25 -14.48 1.61
N LEU A 107 0.10 -14.28 0.95
CA LEU A 107 -0.83 -13.20 1.29
C LEU A 107 -1.63 -13.57 2.55
N ILE A 108 -1.44 -12.81 3.62
CA ILE A 108 -2.18 -12.94 4.86
C ILE A 108 -3.41 -12.04 4.78
N LYS A 109 -4.58 -12.64 4.81
CA LYS A 109 -5.85 -11.91 4.78
C LYS A 109 -6.05 -11.16 6.10
N ILE A 110 -6.25 -9.85 6.00
CA ILE A 110 -6.55 -8.99 7.15
C ILE A 110 -8.04 -9.11 7.42
N MET A 111 -8.37 -9.90 8.43
CA MET A 111 -9.76 -10.13 8.84
C MET A 111 -10.25 -8.99 9.73
N LYS A 112 -11.48 -8.53 9.47
CA LYS A 112 -12.29 -7.78 10.42
C LYS A 112 -13.52 -8.58 10.81
#